data_AF-A0AA93HJD3-F1
#
_entry.id   AF-A0AA93HJD3-F1
#
_cell.length_a   1.000
_cell.length_b   1.000
_cell.length_c   1.000
_cell.angle_alpha   90.00
_cell.angle_beta   90.00
_cell.angle_gamma   90.00
#
_symmetry.space_group_name_H-M   'P 1'
#
loop_
_entity.id
_entity.type
_entity.pdbx_description
1 polymer ?
#
loop_
_entity_poly.entity_id
_entity_poly.type
_entity_poly.pdbx_seq_one_letter_code
_entity_poly.pdbx_strand_id
1 'polypeptide(L)' 'MADVIDDAQAIQDEHLARSIAAARAPIPAGEPGECDECGYDRPRLVRGRCAFCRDGRPPRPWTTTSRADHPAH' A
#
# COMPACT_ATOMS: atom_id res chain seq x y z
N MET A 1 -37.23 -20.85 0.29
CA MET A 1 -38.00 -19.59 0.26
C MET A 1 -37.03 -18.55 0.72
N ALA A 2 -36.85 -17.48 -0.05
CA ALA A 2 -36.00 -16.38 0.39
C ALA A 2 -36.72 -15.65 1.53
N ASP A 3 -36.02 -15.41 2.64
CA ASP A 3 -36.51 -14.59 3.73
C ASP A 3 -35.81 -13.21 3.75
N VAL A 4 -36.16 -12.39 4.74
CA VAL A 4 -35.59 -11.05 4.91
C VAL A 4 -34.07 -11.09 5.12
N ILE A 5 -33.52 -12.18 5.65
CA ILE A 5 -32.08 -12.36 5.83
C ILE A 5 -31.43 -12.61 4.48
N ASP A 6 -32.02 -13.47 3.64
CA ASP A 6 -31.53 -13.73 2.28
C ASP A 6 -31.50 -12.42 1.45
N ASP A 7 -32.54 -11.60 1.54
CA ASP A 7 -32.61 -10.31 0.83
C ASP A 7 -31.55 -9.32 1.35
N ALA A 8 -31.36 -9.24 2.67
CA ALA A 8 -30.35 -8.37 3.26
C ALA A 8 -28.92 -8.78 2.86
N GLN A 9 -28.65 -10.08 2.77
CA GLN A 9 -27.35 -10.60 2.32
C GLN A 9 -27.10 -10.25 0.86
N ALA A 10 -28.09 -10.39 -0.02
CA ALA A 10 -27.95 -10.04 -1.43
C ALA A 10 -27.60 -8.54 -1.63
N ILE A 11 -28.26 -7.66 -0.88
CA ILE A 11 -27.97 -6.21 -0.89
C ILE A 11 -26.55 -5.95 -0.39
N GLN A 12 -26.15 -6.58 0.71
CA GLN A 12 -24.82 -6.41 1.29
C GLN A 12 -23.71 -6.84 0.31
N ASP A 13 -23.90 -7.97 -0.38
CA ASP A 13 -22.95 -8.48 -1.36
C ASP A 13 -22.80 -7.55 -2.56
N GLU A 14 -23.90 -6.97 -3.05
CA GLU A 14 -23.86 -5.98 -4.12
C GLU A 14 -23.14 -4.69 -3.68
N HIS A 15 -23.40 -4.22 -2.47
CA HIS A 15 -22.69 -3.07 -1.90
C HIS A 15 -21.19 -3.34 -1.75
N LEU A 16 -20.82 -4.52 -1.26
CA LEU A 16 -19.41 -4.93 -1.14
C LEU A 16 -18.73 -5.00 -2.51
N ALA A 17 -19.35 -5.65 -3.49
CA ALA A 17 -18.81 -5.75 -4.84
C ALA A 17 -18.55 -4.37 -5.48
N ARG A 18 -19.52 -3.45 -5.36
CA ARG A 18 -19.38 -2.08 -5.88
C ARG A 18 -18.27 -1.30 -5.17
N SER A 19 -18.18 -1.40 -3.85
CA SER A 19 -17.14 -0.70 -3.08
C SER A 19 -15.73 -1.20 -3.41
N ILE A 20 -15.54 -2.52 -3.56
CA ILE A 20 -14.27 -3.10 -3.98
C ILE A 20 -13.92 -2.64 -5.39
N ALA A 21 -14.88 -2.65 -6.32
CA ALA A 21 -14.65 -2.20 -7.68
C ALA A 21 -14.23 -0.71 -7.74
N ALA A 22 -14.88 0.15 -6.95
CA ALA A 22 -14.54 1.58 -6.86
C ALA A 22 -13.17 1.84 -6.20
N ALA A 23 -12.78 1.04 -5.21
CA ALA A 23 -11.52 1.19 -4.50
C ALA A 23 -10.30 0.65 -5.27
N ARG A 24 -10.52 -0.12 -6.34
CA ARG A 24 -9.44 -0.65 -7.20
C ARG A 24 -8.78 0.49 -8.00
N ALA A 25 -7.75 1.07 -7.42
CA ALA A 25 -6.85 1.94 -8.16
C ALA A 25 -5.77 1.11 -8.89
N PRO A 26 -5.50 1.36 -10.18
CA PRO A 26 -4.34 0.78 -10.85
C PRO A 26 -3.07 1.31 -10.17
N ILE A 27 -2.39 0.46 -9.41
CA ILE A 27 -1.13 0.83 -8.77
C ILE A 27 -0.01 0.58 -9.79
N PRO A 28 0.80 1.59 -10.14
CA PRO A 28 1.92 1.39 -11.05
C PRO A 28 2.84 0.27 -10.55
N ALA A 29 3.38 -0.51 -11.49
CA ALA A 29 4.56 -1.31 -11.20
C ALA A 29 5.64 -0.34 -10.69
N GLY A 30 6.31 -0.72 -9.60
CA GLY A 30 7.38 0.10 -9.08
C GLY A 30 8.72 -0.49 -9.50
N GLU A 31 9.70 0.37 -9.71
CA GLU A 31 11.07 -0.03 -10.03
C GLU A 31 11.86 -0.20 -8.72
N PRO A 32 12.78 -1.17 -8.63
CA PRO A 32 13.72 -1.25 -7.51
C PRO A 32 14.75 -0.13 -7.60
N GLY A 33 15.15 0.44 -6.45
CA GLY A 33 16.22 1.43 -6.38
C GLY A 33 16.12 2.35 -5.17
N GLU A 34 16.84 3.48 -5.22
CA GLU A 34 16.89 4.48 -4.16
C GLU A 34 15.75 5.50 -4.23
N CYS A 35 15.12 5.79 -3.09
CA CYS A 35 14.03 6.77 -2.99
C CYS A 35 14.54 8.21 -3.02
N ASP A 36 13.99 9.05 -3.91
CA ASP A 36 14.40 10.46 -4.08
C ASP A 36 14.19 11.34 -2.83
N GLU A 37 13.27 10.95 -1.93
CA GLU A 37 12.90 11.75 -0.76
C GLU A 37 13.65 11.36 0.51
N CYS A 38 13.94 10.08 0.69
CA CYS A 38 14.56 9.56 1.92
C CYS A 38 15.91 8.87 1.70
N GLY A 39 16.34 8.66 0.45
CA GLY A 39 17.64 8.08 0.11
C GLY A 39 17.78 6.59 0.41
N TYR A 40 16.68 5.87 0.65
CA TYR A 40 16.73 4.44 0.97
C TYR A 40 16.47 3.57 -0.26
N ASP A 41 17.24 2.50 -0.40
CA ASP A 41 16.96 1.44 -1.36
C ASP A 41 15.66 0.70 -1.01
N ARG A 42 14.78 0.57 -1.97
CA ARG A 42 13.44 0.02 -1.82
C ARG A 42 13.15 -0.87 -3.03
N PRO A 43 12.56 -2.06 -2.82
CA PRO A 43 12.24 -2.97 -3.92
C PRO A 43 11.12 -2.45 -4.83
N ARG A 44 10.43 -1.38 -4.42
CA ARG A 44 9.30 -0.80 -5.16
C ARG A 44 9.23 0.71 -4.96
N LEU A 45 9.69 1.45 -5.96
CA LEU A 45 9.54 2.88 -6.09
C LEU A 45 8.49 3.22 -7.14
N VAL A 46 7.58 4.13 -6.82
CA VAL A 46 6.62 4.66 -7.79
C VAL A 46 6.93 6.14 -7.96
N ARG A 47 7.31 6.54 -9.19
CA ARG A 47 7.79 7.91 -9.49
C ARG A 47 8.95 8.32 -8.58
N GLY A 48 9.93 7.44 -8.40
CA GLY A 48 11.12 7.68 -7.57
C GLY A 48 10.87 7.70 -6.06
N ARG A 49 9.62 7.52 -5.60
CA ARG A 49 9.27 7.57 -4.17
C ARG A 49 8.82 6.23 -3.61
N CYS A 50 9.27 5.94 -2.39
CA CYS A 50 8.87 4.76 -1.64
C CYS A 50 7.43 4.86 -1.12
N ALA A 51 6.87 3.72 -0.67
CA ALA A 51 5.51 3.67 -0.13
C ALA A 51 5.27 4.63 1.04
N PHE A 52 6.23 4.75 1.96
CA PHE A 52 6.06 5.62 3.12
C PHE A 52 6.03 7.10 2.74
N CYS A 53 7.03 7.53 1.97
CA CYS A 53 7.16 8.90 1.48
C CYS A 53 5.97 9.31 0.59
N ARG A 54 5.57 8.48 -0.37
CA ARG A 54 4.43 8.80 -1.25
C ARG A 54 3.09 8.85 -0.50
N ASP A 55 2.92 8.02 0.53
CA ASP A 55 1.69 7.92 1.33
C ASP A 55 1.70 8.91 2.52
N GLY A 56 2.74 9.74 2.68
CA GLY A 56 2.87 10.75 3.75
C GLY A 56 3.03 10.15 5.15
N ARG A 57 3.47 8.89 5.25
CA ARG A 57 3.66 8.18 6.52
C ARG A 57 5.14 8.22 6.91
N PRO A 58 5.49 8.42 8.20
CA PRO A 58 6.88 8.28 8.61
C PRO A 58 7.39 6.87 8.28
N PRO A 59 8.58 6.73 7.66
CA PRO A 59 9.22 5.43 7.50
C PRO A 59 9.42 4.80 8.88
N ARG A 60 9.15 3.51 9.01
CA ARG A 60 9.22 2.81 10.31
C ARG A 60 10.66 2.83 10.83
N PRO A 61 10.90 2.87 12.16
CA PRO A 61 12.24 3.03 12.75
C PRO A 61 13.22 1.87 12.47
N TRP A 62 12.73 0.71 12.04
CA TRP A 62 13.59 -0.39 11.58
C TRP A 62 13.81 -0.39 10.06
N THR A 63 13.10 0.48 9.33
CA THR A 63 13.36 0.78 7.91
C THR A 63 14.18 2.07 7.73
N THR A 64 14.56 2.73 8.84
CA THR A 64 15.36 3.97 8.89
C THR A 64 16.83 3.70 9.18
N THR A 65 17.31 2.46 9.22
CA THR A 65 18.76 2.24 9.33
C THR A 65 19.41 2.69 8.02
N SER A 66 19.90 3.93 8.03
CA SER A 66 20.79 4.43 7.00
C SER A 66 21.97 3.46 6.89
N ARG A 67 22.64 3.41 5.74
CA ARG A 67 23.89 2.64 5.61
C ARG A 67 24.98 3.11 6.60
N ALA A 68 24.80 4.27 7.25
CA ALA A 68 25.67 4.81 8.28
C ALA A 68 25.35 4.30 9.71
N ASP A 69 24.17 3.71 9.95
CA ASP A 69 23.73 3.20 11.27
C ASP A 69 23.77 1.66 11.37
N HIS A 70 24.39 0.98 10.40
CA HIS A 70 24.61 -0.48 10.45
C HIS A 70 25.90 -0.77 11.24
N PRO A 71 25.86 -1.39 12.44
CA PRO A 71 27.07 -1.92 13.03
C PRO A 71 27.58 -3.04 12.12
N ALA A 72 28.81 -2.88 11.62
CA ALA A 72 29.54 -3.97 10.99
C ALA A 72 29.69 -5.10 12.04
N HIS A 73 28.99 -6.21 11.81
CA HIS A 73 29.31 -7.46 12.49
C HIS A 73 30.55 -8.08 11.85
#